data_AF-A0A539DXT2-F1
#
_entry.id   AF-A0A539DXT2-F1
#
_cell.length_a   1.000
_cell.length_b   1.000
_cell.length_c   1.000
_cell.angle_alpha   90.00
_cell.angle_beta   90.00
_cell.angle_gamma   90.00
#
_symmetry.space_group_name_H-M   'P 1'
#
loop_
_entity.id
_entity.type
_entity.pdbx_description
1 polymer ?
#
loop_
_entity_poly.entity_id
_entity_poly.type
_entity_poly.pdbx_seq_one_letter_code
_entity_poly.pdbx_strand_id
1 'polypeptide(L)'
;PRCGRVDDLIADVMARGDDVLFVGDGALRYRDEIGSEVRGAFAEQFLSRPSAGTLVQLAHARALREEWVNPWEIQPMYLRLPDAQINWATRADGSGSSAGTST
;
A
#
# COMPACT_ATOMS: atom_id res chain seq x y z
N PRO A 1 9.18 4.24 -3.42
CA PRO A 1 8.06 3.27 -3.54
C PRO A 1 7.29 3.57 -4.83
N ARG A 2 6.65 2.56 -5.43
CA ARG A 2 5.94 2.69 -6.71
C ARG A 2 4.69 1.82 -6.73
N CYS A 3 3.70 2.23 -7.52
CA CYS A 3 2.53 1.42 -7.85
C CYS A 3 2.58 1.11 -9.35
N GLY A 4 2.30 -0.14 -9.73
CA GLY A 4 2.42 -0.60 -11.11
C GLY A 4 1.67 -1.92 -11.31
N ARG A 5 1.80 -2.51 -12.49
CA ARG A 5 1.22 -3.82 -12.78
C ARG A 5 2.13 -4.92 -12.24
N VAL A 6 1.58 -6.12 -12.07
CA VAL A 6 2.36 -7.30 -11.68
C VAL A 6 3.39 -7.68 -12.75
N ASP A 7 3.05 -7.53 -14.04
CA ASP A 7 3.98 -7.75 -15.15
C ASP A 7 5.26 -6.90 -15.03
N ASP A 8 5.11 -5.62 -14.64
CA ASP A 8 6.24 -4.71 -14.46
C ASP A 8 7.13 -5.19 -13.30
N LEU A 9 6.53 -5.69 -12.21
CA LEU A 9 7.25 -6.26 -11.08
C LEU A 9 8.05 -7.50 -11.50
N ILE A 10 7.42 -8.42 -12.25
CA ILE A 10 8.05 -9.65 -12.73
C ILE A 10 9.26 -9.32 -13.61
N ALA A 11 9.09 -8.45 -14.61
CA ALA A 11 10.16 -8.05 -15.50
C ALA A 11 11.35 -7.45 -14.73
N ASP A 12 11.09 -6.60 -13.74
CA ASP A 12 12.14 -6.00 -12.93
C ASP A 12 12.87 -6.99 -12.02
N VAL A 13 12.17 -7.98 -11.45
CA VAL A 13 12.82 -9.01 -10.63
C VAL A 13 13.68 -9.92 -11.52
N MET A 14 13.18 -10.33 -12.68
CA MET A 14 13.97 -11.11 -13.65
C MET A 14 15.23 -10.37 -14.10
N ALA A 15 15.11 -9.08 -14.40
CA ALA A 15 16.24 -8.26 -14.84
C ALA A 15 17.32 -8.12 -13.76
N ARG A 16 16.95 -8.16 -12.48
CA ARG A 16 17.88 -8.10 -11.35
C ARG A 16 18.57 -9.45 -11.10
N GLY A 17 17.84 -10.55 -11.26
CA GLY A 17 18.35 -11.90 -11.01
C GLY A 17 18.63 -12.22 -9.54
N ASP A 18 18.05 -11.43 -8.61
CA ASP A 18 18.22 -11.62 -7.17
C ASP A 18 17.32 -12.74 -6.63
N ASP A 19 17.74 -13.38 -5.54
CA ASP A 19 16.85 -14.23 -4.73
C ASP A 19 15.87 -13.35 -3.94
N VAL A 20 14.57 -13.47 -4.23
CA VAL A 20 13.53 -12.59 -3.67
C VAL A 20 12.58 -13.32 -2.73
N LEU A 21 12.27 -12.67 -1.60
CA LEU A 21 11.13 -13.00 -0.73
C LEU A 21 9.99 -11.99 -0.97
N PHE A 22 8.88 -12.47 -1.51
CA PHE A 22 7.69 -11.66 -1.73
C PHE A 22 6.83 -11.59 -0.46
N VAL A 23 6.46 -10.38 -0.04
CA VAL A 23 5.72 -10.13 1.21
C VAL A 23 4.53 -9.21 0.95
N GLY A 24 3.45 -9.41 1.69
CA GLY A 24 2.24 -8.60 1.60
C GLY A 24 1.08 -9.31 0.89
N ASP A 25 -0.10 -8.73 1.01
CA ASP A 25 -1.32 -9.23 0.37
C ASP A 25 -1.25 -9.24 -1.16
N GLY A 26 -0.57 -8.28 -1.78
CA GLY A 26 -0.30 -8.26 -3.22
C GLY A 26 0.52 -9.47 -3.68
N ALA A 27 1.56 -9.84 -2.94
CA ALA A 27 2.38 -11.01 -3.23
C ALA A 27 1.57 -12.32 -3.18
N LEU A 28 0.63 -12.42 -2.24
CA LEU A 28 -0.25 -13.58 -2.12
C LEU A 28 -1.31 -13.60 -3.22
N ARG A 29 -1.89 -12.44 -3.53
CA ARG A 29 -2.92 -12.29 -4.57
C ARG A 29 -2.42 -12.69 -5.95
N TYR A 30 -1.18 -12.34 -6.28
CA TYR A 30 -0.57 -12.60 -7.59
C TYR A 30 0.48 -13.73 -7.53
N ARG A 31 0.40 -14.60 -6.52
CA ARG A 31 1.40 -15.65 -6.26
C ARG A 31 1.63 -16.56 -7.47
N ASP A 32 0.55 -17.03 -8.08
CA ASP A 32 0.65 -17.99 -9.18
C ASP A 32 1.30 -17.36 -10.43
N GLU A 33 0.95 -16.11 -10.74
CA GLU A 33 1.49 -15.33 -11.86
C GLU A 33 2.96 -14.96 -11.64
N ILE A 34 3.34 -14.56 -10.43
CA ILE A 34 4.74 -14.29 -10.09
C ILE A 34 5.56 -15.58 -10.10
N GLY A 35 5.02 -16.65 -9.49
CA GLY A 35 5.71 -17.93 -9.32
C GLY A 35 5.89 -18.74 -10.60
N SER A 36 5.13 -18.45 -11.65
CA SER A 36 5.33 -19.08 -12.97
C SER A 36 6.55 -18.54 -13.72
N GLU A 37 6.93 -17.28 -13.48
CA GLU A 37 7.99 -16.59 -14.23
C GLU A 37 9.25 -16.35 -13.39
N VAL A 38 9.11 -16.23 -12.07
CA VAL A 38 10.19 -15.81 -11.17
C VAL A 38 10.39 -16.82 -10.05
N ARG A 39 11.64 -17.22 -9.83
CA ARG A 39 12.03 -18.01 -8.67
C ARG A 39 12.09 -17.12 -7.43
N GLY A 40 11.35 -17.46 -6.39
CA GLY A 40 11.40 -16.76 -5.12
C GLY A 40 10.58 -17.47 -4.05
N ALA A 41 10.71 -16.98 -2.82
CA ALA A 41 9.89 -17.42 -1.70
C ALA A 41 8.74 -16.44 -1.50
N PHE A 42 7.65 -16.92 -0.90
CA PHE A 42 6.51 -16.08 -0.55
C PHE A 42 6.27 -16.19 0.95
N ALA A 43 6.16 -15.05 1.62
CA ALA A 43 5.85 -15.01 3.03
C ALA A 43 4.44 -15.56 3.32
N GLU A 44 4.27 -16.04 4.55
CA GLU A 44 3.02 -16.61 5.04
C GLU A 44 1.90 -15.57 5.19
N GLN A 45 0.65 -16.03 5.21
CA GLN A 45 -0.54 -15.18 5.27
C GLN A 45 -0.53 -14.21 6.47
N PHE A 46 0.02 -14.61 7.61
CA PHE A 46 0.09 -13.75 8.80
C PHE A 46 1.04 -12.55 8.64
N LEU A 47 1.90 -12.55 7.60
CA LEU A 47 2.77 -11.44 7.21
C LEU A 47 2.22 -10.62 6.03
N SER A 48 0.96 -10.86 5.63
CA SER A 48 0.32 -10.12 4.53
C SER A 48 0.03 -8.65 4.83
N ARG A 49 0.12 -8.24 6.11
CA ARG A 49 -0.18 -6.89 6.57
C ARG A 49 0.98 -6.33 7.41
N PRO A 50 1.20 -5.00 7.39
CA PRO A 50 2.21 -4.38 8.22
C PRO A 50 1.91 -4.58 9.72
N SER A 51 2.96 -4.80 10.51
CA SER A 51 2.88 -4.92 11.96
C SER A 51 3.34 -3.64 12.65
N ALA A 52 2.57 -3.17 13.64
CA ALA A 52 2.96 -2.05 14.48
C ALA A 52 4.28 -2.31 15.22
N GLY A 53 4.52 -3.55 15.67
CA GLY A 53 5.78 -3.92 16.34
C GLY A 53 7.00 -3.74 15.42
N THR A 54 6.89 -4.16 14.16
CA THR A 54 7.95 -3.96 13.15
C THR A 54 8.17 -2.47 12.87
N LEU A 55 7.10 -1.67 12.79
CA LEU A 55 7.22 -0.22 12.62
C LEU A 55 7.94 0.44 13.80
N VAL A 56 7.63 0.03 15.03
CA VAL A 56 8.32 0.52 16.23
C VAL A 56 9.81 0.16 16.21
N GLN A 57 10.16 -1.07 15.82
CA GLN A 57 11.56 -1.47 15.69
C GLN A 57 12.33 -0.63 14.66
N LEU A 58 11.72 -0.37 13.50
CA LEU A 58 12.30 0.52 12.48
C LEU A 58 12.46 1.95 13.01
N ALA A 59 11.48 2.46 13.75
CA ALA A 59 11.50 3.80 14.33
C ALA A 59 12.51 3.92 15.49
N HIS A 60 12.78 2.83 16.22
CA HIS A 60 13.64 2.83 17.40
C HIS A 60 15.05 3.33 17.08
N ALA A 61 15.64 2.90 15.96
CA ALA A 61 16.96 3.35 15.54
C ALA A 61 17.01 4.86 15.24
N ARG A 62 15.92 5.43 14.69
CA ARG A 62 15.79 6.88 14.43
C ARG A 62 15.62 7.66 15.72
N ALA A 63 14.80 7.15 16.63
CA ALA A 63 14.57 7.72 17.96
C ALA A 63 15.88 7.87 18.77
N LEU A 64 16.76 6.85 18.74
CA LEU A 64 18.06 6.91 19.42
C LEU A 64 19.01 7.98 18.84
N ARG A 65 18.79 8.41 17.60
CA ARG A 65 19.53 9.51 16.95
C ARG A 65 18.79 10.84 17.01
N GLU A 66 17.70 10.91 17.78
CA GLU A 66 16.84 12.10 17.91
C GLU A 66 16.31 12.61 16.56
N GLU A 67 16.13 11.71 15.59
CA GLU A 67 15.58 12.01 14.27
C GLU A 67 14.04 12.12 14.33
N TRP A 68 13.56 13.17 14.99
CA TRP A 68 12.15 13.47 15.14
C TRP A 68 11.61 14.30 13.97
N VAL A 69 10.32 14.18 13.70
CA VAL A 69 9.59 15.00 12.72
C VAL A 69 8.47 15.72 13.47
N ASN A 70 8.24 16.99 13.14
CA ASN A 70 7.13 17.72 13.74
C ASN A 70 5.80 17.05 13.34
N PRO A 71 4.86 16.79 14.27
CA PRO A 71 3.59 16.14 13.93
C PRO A 71 2.81 16.81 12.78
N TRP A 72 2.94 18.13 12.62
CA TRP A 72 2.28 18.90 11.56
C TRP A 72 2.91 18.73 10.18
N GLU A 73 4.12 18.17 10.10
CA GLU A 73 4.85 17.90 8.86
C GLU A 73 4.57 16.50 8.30
N ILE A 74 3.81 15.67 9.02
CA ILE A 74 3.45 14.32 8.57
C ILE A 74 2.48 14.41 7.39
N GLN A 75 2.89 13.88 6.24
CA GLN A 75 2.09 13.85 5.02
C GLN A 75 1.90 12.42 4.50
N PRO A 76 0.70 12.06 4.03
CA PRO A 76 0.49 10.79 3.36
C PRO A 76 1.26 10.71 2.04
N MET A 77 1.80 9.53 1.74
CA MET A 77 2.44 9.26 0.46
C MET A 77 1.44 8.62 -0.51
N TYR A 78 0.92 9.42 -1.43
CA TYR A 78 0.03 8.93 -2.49
C TYR A 78 0.85 8.45 -3.69
N LEU A 79 0.75 7.17 -4.02
CA LEU A 79 1.46 6.56 -5.16
C LEU A 79 0.64 6.57 -6.46
N ARG A 80 -0.68 6.80 -6.36
CA ARG A 80 -1.58 6.93 -7.51
C ARG A 80 -2.12 8.35 -7.53
N LEU A 81 -2.04 9.00 -8.69
CA LEU A 81 -2.54 10.36 -8.87
C LEU A 81 -4.03 10.53 -8.48
N PRO A 82 -4.93 9.58 -8.80
CA PRO A 82 -6.33 9.68 -8.36
C PRO A 82 -6.53 9.66 -6.84
N ASP A 83 -5.64 9.01 -6.07
CA ASP A 83 -5.77 8.95 -4.62
C ASP A 83 -5.35 10.28 -3.95
N ALA A 84 -4.47 11.04 -4.61
CA ALA A 84 -4.02 12.37 -4.16
C ALA A 84 -5.05 13.47 -4.47
N GLN A 85 -5.79 13.32 -5.57
CA GLN A 85 -6.79 14.28 -6.04
C GLN A 85 -8.19 13.78 -5.63
N ILE A 86 -8.55 13.95 -4.36
CA ILE A 86 -9.88 13.59 -3.86
C ILE A 86 -10.96 14.31 -4.68
N ASN A 87 -11.71 13.58 -5.51
CA ASN A 87 -12.82 14.15 -6.28
C ASN A 87 -14.10 14.15 -5.42
N TRP A 88 -14.28 15.18 -4.60
CA TRP A 88 -15.43 15.31 -3.68
C TRP A 88 -16.78 15.56 -4.41
N ALA A 89 -16.76 15.82 -5.71
CA ALA A 89 -17.96 16.14 -6.49
C ALA A 89 -18.97 14.98 -6.57
N THR A 90 -18.52 13.72 -6.56
CA THR A 90 -19.39 12.58 -6.86
C THR A 90 -20.14 11.99 -5.66
N ARG A 91 -19.97 12.52 -4.43
CA ARG A 91 -20.67 12.05 -3.22
C ARG A 91 -21.81 12.94 -2.74
N ALA A 92 -21.97 14.16 -3.28
CA ALA A 92 -23.01 15.09 -2.85
C ALA A 92 -24.41 14.80 -3.44
N ASP A 93 -24.49 14.03 -4.54
CA ASP A 93 -25.75 13.82 -5.29
C ASP A 93 -26.64 12.69 -4.74
N GLY A 94 -26.31 12.10 -3.59
CA GLY A 94 -27.03 10.95 -3.02
C GLY A 94 -28.05 11.25 -1.91
N SER A 95 -28.14 12.49 -1.41
CA SER A 95 -29.00 12.80 -0.27
C SER A 95 -29.86 14.03 -0.51
N GLY A 96 -31.04 13.83 -1.11
CA GLY A 96 -32.08 14.86 -1.11
C GLY A 96 -33.24 14.61 -2.07
N SER A 97 -34.25 13.86 -1.64
CA SER A 97 -35.66 14.32 -1.68
C SER A 97 -36.62 13.23 -1.16
N SER A 98 -37.13 13.43 0.05
CA SER A 98 -38.51 13.06 0.40
C SER A 98 -39.01 14.06 1.45
N ALA A 99 -39.38 15.25 0.99
CA ALA A 99 -40.07 16.23 1.81
C ALA A 99 -41.48 15.70 2.14
N GLY A 100 -41.75 15.51 3.43
CA GLY A 100 -43.07 15.15 3.94
C GLY A 100 -44.07 16.29 3.75
N THR A 101 -45.25 15.96 3.23
CA THR A 101 -46.40 16.85 3.13
C THR A 101 -47.17 16.84 4.45
N SER A 102 -47.30 18.00 5.09
CA SER A 102 -48.19 18.24 6.23
C SER A 102 -49.66 18.22 5.80
N THR A 103 -50.52 17.58 6.59
CA THR A 103 -51.91 17.99 6.83
C THR A 103 -52.27 17.60 8.26
#